data_AF-O66665-F1
#
_entry.id   AF-O66665-F1
#
_cell.length_a   1.000
_cell.length_b   1.000
_cell.length_c   1.000
_cell.angle_alpha   90.00
_cell.angle_beta   90.00
_cell.angle_gamma   90.00
#
_symmetry.space_group_name_H-M   'P 1'
#
loop_
_entity.id
_entity.type
_entity.pdbx_description
1 polymer ?
#
loop_
_entity_poly.entity_id
_entity_poly.type
_entity_poly.pdbx_seq_one_letter_code
_entity_poly.pdbx_strand_id
1 'polypeptide(L)'
;MQEKYNFGKVSSQHKNYSKIETMLRPKGFDKLDHYFRTELDIDLTDETIELLLNSVKAAFGKLFYGAEQRARWNGRDFIALADLNITKALEEHIKNFQKIEQDMGVDELLEYIAFIPPVEMNVGEDLKSEYRNIMGGLLLMHADVIKKATGERKPSREAMEFVAQIVDKVF
;
A
#
# COMPACT_ATOMS: atom_id res chain seq x y z
N MET A 1 -10.54 35.19 30.90
CA MET A 1 -11.92 34.77 30.57
C MET A 1 -11.83 33.36 30.01
N GLN A 2 -12.19 32.34 30.80
CA GLN A 2 -12.21 30.94 30.37
C GLN A 2 -13.67 30.57 30.11
N GLU A 3 -14.13 30.72 28.87
CA GLU A 3 -15.45 30.25 28.47
C GLU A 3 -15.43 28.73 28.33
N LYS A 4 -16.08 28.07 29.28
CA LYS A 4 -16.43 26.65 29.23
C LYS A 4 -17.38 26.43 28.05
N TYR A 5 -16.85 26.05 26.90
CA TYR A 5 -17.66 25.60 25.77
C TYR A 5 -18.29 24.24 26.10
N ASN A 6 -19.49 24.33 26.68
CA ASN A 6 -20.39 23.22 26.92
C ASN A 6 -21.05 22.82 25.59
N PHE A 7 -20.38 21.99 24.79
CA PHE A 7 -21.01 21.38 23.62
C PHE A 7 -22.01 20.33 24.09
N GLY A 8 -23.22 20.80 24.38
CA GLY A 8 -24.38 19.97 24.58
C GLY A 8 -24.54 18.99 23.42
N LYS A 9 -24.80 17.73 23.78
CA LYS A 9 -25.27 16.60 22.97
C LYS A 9 -25.79 17.00 21.58
N VAL A 10 -24.91 17.09 20.58
CA VAL A 10 -25.33 17.25 19.18
C VAL A 10 -25.54 15.87 18.59
N SER A 11 -26.70 15.30 18.88
CA SER A 11 -27.26 14.22 18.08
C SER A 11 -27.53 14.72 16.66
N SER A 12 -27.22 13.89 15.65
CA SER A 12 -27.78 13.91 14.28
C SER A 12 -27.18 14.79 13.16
N GLN A 13 -25.89 15.16 13.19
CA GLN A 13 -25.21 15.85 12.06
C GLN A 13 -24.19 14.98 11.27
N HIS A 14 -24.23 13.64 11.37
CA HIS A 14 -23.24 12.75 10.72
C HIS A 14 -23.37 12.59 9.18
N LYS A 15 -24.31 13.26 8.50
CA LYS A 15 -24.52 13.06 7.05
C LYS A 15 -23.83 14.08 6.13
N ASN A 16 -23.43 15.26 6.62
CA ASN A 16 -22.83 16.27 5.74
C ASN A 16 -21.30 16.12 5.61
N TYR A 17 -20.61 15.67 6.66
CA TYR A 17 -19.15 15.47 6.60
C TYR A 17 -18.76 14.37 5.62
N SER A 18 -19.54 13.29 5.53
CA SER A 18 -19.27 12.21 4.58
C SER A 18 -19.24 12.68 3.14
N LYS A 19 -20.01 13.73 2.77
CA LYS A 19 -20.01 14.28 1.41
C LYS A 19 -18.77 15.12 1.09
N ILE A 20 -18.19 15.78 2.10
CA ILE A 20 -16.98 16.60 1.94
C ILE A 20 -15.74 15.70 1.95
N GLU A 21 -15.70 14.70 2.85
CA GLU A 21 -14.65 13.68 2.86
C GLU A 21 -14.66 12.85 1.57
N THR A 22 -15.83 12.43 1.07
CA THR A 22 -15.90 11.76 -0.24
C THR A 22 -15.45 12.65 -1.40
N MET A 23 -15.59 13.99 -1.31
CA MET A 23 -15.05 14.89 -2.33
C MET A 23 -13.51 15.00 -2.31
N LEU A 24 -12.85 14.57 -1.23
CA LEU A 24 -11.39 14.57 -1.11
C LEU A 24 -10.77 13.17 -1.03
N ARG A 25 -11.57 12.11 -1.17
CA ARG A 25 -11.07 10.73 -1.15
C ARG A 25 -10.18 10.51 -2.40
N PRO A 26 -8.92 10.05 -2.24
CA PRO A 26 -8.08 9.74 -3.39
C PRO A 26 -8.73 8.70 -4.28
N LYS A 27 -8.75 8.91 -5.61
CA LYS A 27 -9.43 7.99 -6.56
C LYS A 27 -8.95 6.53 -6.44
N GLY A 28 -7.67 6.34 -6.10
CA GLY A 28 -7.10 5.01 -5.86
C GLY A 28 -7.76 4.26 -4.70
N PHE A 29 -8.30 4.96 -3.69
CA PHE A 29 -8.92 4.33 -2.52
C PHE A 29 -10.24 3.65 -2.88
N ASP A 30 -11.07 4.30 -3.70
CA ASP A 30 -12.34 3.72 -4.16
C ASP A 30 -12.12 2.44 -4.96
N LYS A 31 -11.13 2.46 -5.87
CA LYS A 31 -10.77 1.29 -6.69
C LYS A 31 -10.20 0.15 -5.85
N LEU A 32 -9.32 0.49 -4.89
CA LEU A 32 -8.72 -0.48 -3.99
C LEU A 32 -9.76 -1.15 -3.09
N ASP A 33 -10.59 -0.36 -2.41
CA ASP A 33 -11.70 -0.85 -1.58
C ASP A 33 -12.65 -1.72 -2.41
N HIS A 34 -13.02 -1.27 -3.61
CA HIS A 34 -13.88 -2.05 -4.49
C HIS A 34 -13.24 -3.40 -4.86
N TYR A 35 -11.98 -3.42 -5.30
CA TYR A 35 -11.27 -4.64 -5.64
C TYR A 35 -11.13 -5.59 -4.44
N PHE A 36 -10.68 -5.08 -3.29
CA PHE A 36 -10.52 -5.88 -2.08
C PHE A 36 -11.86 -6.46 -1.63
N ARG A 37 -12.95 -5.70 -1.75
CA ARG A 37 -14.29 -6.17 -1.39
C ARG A 37 -14.83 -7.21 -2.36
N THR A 38 -14.67 -7.05 -3.68
CA THR A 38 -15.26 -7.97 -4.66
C THR A 38 -14.43 -9.23 -4.89
N GLU A 39 -13.11 -9.06 -5.04
CA GLU A 39 -12.23 -10.17 -5.41
C GLU A 39 -11.63 -10.87 -4.20
N LEU A 40 -11.50 -10.15 -3.08
CA LEU A 40 -10.82 -10.65 -1.90
C LEU A 40 -11.74 -10.79 -0.69
N ASP A 41 -13.00 -10.35 -0.73
CA ASP A 41 -13.91 -10.31 0.42
C ASP A 41 -13.29 -9.62 1.67
N ILE A 42 -12.57 -8.51 1.43
CA ILE A 42 -12.02 -7.62 2.47
C ILE A 42 -12.64 -6.23 2.31
N ASP A 43 -13.33 -5.74 3.33
CA ASP A 43 -13.95 -4.41 3.40
C ASP A 43 -12.98 -3.43 4.07
N LEU A 44 -12.46 -2.47 3.30
CA LEU A 44 -11.48 -1.51 3.78
C LEU A 44 -12.14 -0.15 4.06
N THR A 45 -11.92 0.39 5.26
CA THR A 45 -12.18 1.81 5.57
C THR A 45 -11.00 2.67 5.10
N ASP A 46 -11.21 3.98 4.98
CA ASP A 46 -10.13 4.93 4.66
C ASP A 46 -8.95 4.81 5.63
N GLU A 47 -9.22 4.65 6.92
CA GLU A 47 -8.16 4.43 7.92
C GLU A 47 -7.38 3.14 7.63
N THR A 48 -8.04 2.03 7.31
CA THR A 48 -7.34 0.78 6.99
C THR A 48 -6.61 0.82 5.66
N ILE A 49 -7.09 1.59 4.68
CA ILE A 49 -6.36 1.84 3.43
C ILE A 49 -5.08 2.61 3.73
N GLU A 50 -5.12 3.65 4.56
CA GLU A 50 -3.92 4.39 4.95
C GLU A 50 -2.90 3.50 5.66
N LEU A 51 -3.34 2.65 6.59
CA LEU A 51 -2.45 1.70 7.27
C LEU A 51 -1.86 0.68 6.29
N LEU A 52 -2.66 0.17 5.35
CA LEU A 52 -2.20 -0.72 4.29
C LEU A 52 -1.15 -0.03 3.42
N LEU A 53 -1.41 1.18 2.93
CA LEU A 53 -0.51 1.91 2.04
C LEU A 53 0.79 2.31 2.74
N ASN A 54 0.74 2.66 4.03
CA ASN A 54 1.94 2.90 4.84
C ASN A 54 2.81 1.63 4.95
N SER A 55 2.18 0.48 5.22
CA SER A 55 2.89 -0.81 5.28
C SER A 55 3.47 -1.20 3.91
N VAL A 56 2.71 -1.01 2.84
CA VAL A 56 3.16 -1.26 1.46
C VAL A 56 4.31 -0.35 1.08
N LYS A 57 4.24 0.95 1.38
CA LYS A 57 5.32 1.91 1.11
C LYS A 57 6.61 1.54 1.86
N ALA A 58 6.50 1.12 3.12
CA ALA A 58 7.64 0.63 3.89
C ALA A 58 8.25 -0.63 3.27
N ALA A 59 7.43 -1.63 2.92
CA ALA A 59 7.88 -2.85 2.25
C ALA A 59 8.53 -2.55 0.89
N PHE A 60 7.98 -1.63 0.10
CA PHE A 60 8.56 -1.20 -1.17
C PHE A 60 9.94 -0.57 -0.96
N GLY A 61 10.09 0.31 0.04
CA GLY A 61 11.39 0.88 0.40
C GLY A 61 12.43 -0.19 0.75
N LYS A 62 12.04 -1.23 1.48
CA LYS A 62 12.93 -2.34 1.85
C LYS A 62 13.44 -3.16 0.67
N LEU A 63 12.72 -3.19 -0.45
CA LEU A 63 13.22 -3.85 -1.67
C LEU A 63 14.53 -3.23 -2.17
N PHE A 64 14.78 -1.95 -1.86
CA PHE A 64 16.00 -1.24 -2.24
C PHE A 64 17.17 -1.45 -1.27
N TYR A 65 16.98 -2.16 -0.15
CA TYR A 65 18.06 -2.39 0.82
C TYR A 65 19.19 -3.20 0.20
N GLY A 66 20.39 -2.60 0.17
CA GLY A 66 21.58 -3.16 -0.47
C GLY A 66 21.56 -3.11 -2.01
N ALA A 67 20.55 -2.51 -2.64
CA ALA A 67 20.42 -2.48 -4.10
C ALA A 67 21.55 -1.71 -4.77
N GLU A 68 21.99 -0.58 -4.19
CA GLU A 68 23.17 0.14 -4.70
C GLU A 68 24.43 -0.72 -4.68
N GLN A 69 24.64 -1.48 -3.61
CA GLN A 69 25.83 -2.31 -3.49
C GLN A 69 25.82 -3.42 -4.54
N ARG A 70 24.65 -4.02 -4.79
CA ARG A 70 24.46 -5.02 -5.85
C ARG A 70 24.67 -4.42 -7.24
N ALA A 71 24.12 -3.23 -7.50
CA ALA A 71 24.32 -2.52 -8.76
C ALA A 71 25.81 -2.24 -9.01
N ARG A 72 26.53 -1.70 -8.02
CA ARG A 72 27.98 -1.43 -8.11
C ARG A 72 28.80 -2.71 -8.32
N TRP A 73 28.47 -3.80 -7.62
CA TRP A 73 29.12 -5.10 -7.82
C TRP A 73 28.90 -5.65 -9.22
N ASN A 74 27.77 -5.34 -9.83
CA ASN A 74 27.46 -5.67 -11.22
C ASN A 74 28.00 -4.63 -12.23
N GLY A 75 28.82 -3.68 -11.79
CA GLY A 75 29.43 -2.65 -12.64
C GLY A 75 28.43 -1.61 -13.18
N ARG A 76 27.22 -1.52 -12.60
CA ARG A 76 26.21 -0.51 -12.96
C ARG A 76 26.33 0.75 -12.11
N ASP A 77 26.00 1.88 -12.74
CA ASP A 77 25.86 3.20 -12.14
C ASP A 77 24.39 3.60 -11.88
N PHE A 78 23.45 2.71 -12.21
CA PHE A 78 22.03 2.80 -11.89
C PHE A 78 21.52 1.48 -11.30
N ILE A 79 20.45 1.56 -10.51
CA ILE A 79 19.77 0.39 -9.94
C ILE A 79 18.82 -0.20 -10.98
N ALA A 80 18.98 -1.49 -11.28
CA ALA A 80 18.08 -2.26 -12.13
C ALA A 80 17.16 -3.15 -11.29
N LEU A 81 16.12 -3.72 -11.90
CA LEU A 81 15.18 -4.64 -11.22
C LEU A 81 15.90 -5.82 -10.55
N ALA A 82 16.92 -6.37 -11.20
CA ALA A 82 17.73 -7.48 -10.68
C ALA A 82 18.53 -7.12 -9.41
N ASP A 83 18.65 -5.83 -9.07
CA ASP A 83 19.30 -5.36 -7.85
C ASP A 83 18.32 -5.25 -6.67
N LEU A 84 17.01 -5.41 -6.87
CA LEU A 84 16.04 -5.37 -5.78
C LEU A 84 15.98 -6.70 -5.02
N ASN A 85 15.69 -6.62 -3.73
CA ASN A 85 15.45 -7.79 -2.88
C ASN A 85 14.03 -8.34 -3.08
N ILE A 86 13.70 -8.75 -4.30
CA ILE A 86 12.41 -9.38 -4.62
C ILE A 86 12.51 -10.87 -4.28
N THR A 87 11.75 -11.30 -3.27
CA THR A 87 11.64 -12.71 -2.91
C THR A 87 10.79 -13.46 -3.92
N LYS A 88 10.97 -14.78 -4.04
CA LYS A 88 10.09 -15.63 -4.89
C LYS A 88 8.61 -15.47 -4.53
N ALA A 89 8.31 -15.35 -3.24
CA ALA A 89 6.95 -15.12 -2.77
C ALA A 89 6.39 -13.80 -3.33
N LEU A 90 7.14 -12.69 -3.28
CA LEU A 90 6.69 -11.43 -3.90
C LEU A 90 6.59 -11.54 -5.42
N GLU A 91 7.53 -12.21 -6.08
CA GLU A 91 7.50 -12.43 -7.54
C GLU A 91 6.22 -13.15 -8.00
N GLU A 92 5.75 -14.14 -7.23
CA GLU A 92 4.49 -14.83 -7.50
C GLU A 92 3.28 -13.89 -7.38
N HIS A 93 3.25 -13.01 -6.38
CA HIS A 93 2.18 -12.01 -6.24
C HIS A 93 2.24 -10.95 -7.34
N ILE A 94 3.42 -10.53 -7.78
CA ILE A 94 3.60 -9.64 -8.93
C ILE A 94 3.01 -10.30 -10.19
N LYS A 95 3.35 -11.56 -10.45
CA LYS A 95 2.80 -12.33 -11.59
C LYS A 95 1.30 -12.52 -11.49
N ASN A 96 0.75 -12.66 -10.29
CA ASN A 96 -0.70 -12.74 -10.09
C ASN A 96 -1.36 -11.39 -10.37
N PHE A 97 -0.75 -10.29 -9.92
CA PHE A 97 -1.23 -8.95 -10.21
C PHE A 97 -1.29 -8.64 -11.70
N GLN A 98 -0.27 -9.04 -12.46
CA GLN A 98 -0.22 -8.86 -13.92
C GLN A 98 -1.35 -9.58 -14.69
N LYS A 99 -2.02 -10.56 -14.06
CA LYS A 99 -3.15 -11.30 -14.65
C LYS A 99 -4.51 -10.70 -14.29
N ILE A 100 -4.55 -9.69 -13.40
CA ILE A 100 -5.80 -9.06 -12.98
C ILE A 100 -6.30 -8.14 -14.10
N GLU A 101 -7.54 -8.35 -14.53
CA GLU A 101 -8.22 -7.48 -15.50
C GLU A 101 -8.89 -6.26 -14.83
N GLN A 102 -9.37 -6.42 -13.59
CA GLN A 102 -10.01 -5.34 -12.84
C GLN A 102 -9.00 -4.31 -12.34
N ASP A 103 -9.32 -3.04 -12.56
CA ASP A 103 -8.46 -1.96 -12.11
C ASP A 103 -8.49 -1.81 -10.57
N MET A 104 -7.35 -2.06 -9.93
CA MET A 104 -7.13 -1.89 -8.48
C MET A 104 -6.73 -0.44 -8.10
N GLY A 105 -6.58 0.46 -9.08
CA GLY A 105 -6.21 1.86 -8.86
C GLY A 105 -4.73 2.07 -8.52
N VAL A 106 -3.86 1.13 -8.91
CA VAL A 106 -2.45 1.13 -8.50
C VAL A 106 -1.71 2.38 -8.96
N ASP A 107 -2.01 2.90 -10.15
CA ASP A 107 -1.34 4.10 -10.67
C ASP A 107 -1.72 5.34 -9.85
N GLU A 108 -2.99 5.50 -9.49
CA GLU A 108 -3.43 6.58 -8.58
C GLU A 108 -2.89 6.40 -7.15
N LEU A 109 -2.76 5.16 -6.67
CA LEU A 109 -2.15 4.88 -5.37
C LEU A 109 -0.65 5.20 -5.35
N LEU A 110 0.07 4.90 -6.44
CA LEU A 110 1.48 5.27 -6.60
C LEU A 110 1.67 6.79 -6.59
N GLU A 111 0.81 7.51 -7.31
CA GLU A 111 0.79 8.98 -7.27
C GLU A 111 0.48 9.49 -5.86
N TYR A 112 -0.52 8.91 -5.19
CA TYR A 112 -0.92 9.29 -3.84
C TYR A 112 0.21 9.11 -2.82
N ILE A 113 0.86 7.95 -2.80
CA ILE A 113 1.94 7.68 -1.83
C ILE A 113 3.23 8.43 -2.17
N ALA A 114 3.36 8.94 -3.41
CA ALA A 114 4.52 9.63 -3.94
C ALA A 114 5.83 8.91 -3.55
N PHE A 115 5.97 7.65 -3.95
CA PHE A 115 7.09 6.80 -3.52
C PHE A 115 8.42 7.36 -4.03
N ILE A 116 9.36 7.56 -3.09
CA ILE A 116 10.74 7.95 -3.37
C ILE A 116 11.63 6.80 -2.89
N PRO A 117 12.40 6.14 -3.78
CA PRO A 117 13.36 5.11 -3.41
C PRO A 117 14.37 5.62 -2.37
N PRO A 118 14.65 4.87 -1.29
CA PRO A 118 15.59 5.28 -0.25
C PRO A 118 17.04 5.01 -0.65
N VAL A 119 17.47 5.56 -1.78
CA VAL A 119 18.80 5.37 -2.40
C VAL A 119 19.29 6.68 -3.01
N GLU A 120 20.61 6.85 -3.05
CA GLU A 120 21.30 7.97 -3.70
C GLU A 120 21.56 7.69 -5.19
N MET A 121 21.76 6.42 -5.53
CA MET A 121 21.95 5.98 -6.91
C MET A 121 20.64 6.10 -7.70
N ASN A 122 20.76 6.59 -8.94
CA ASN A 122 19.62 6.67 -9.86
C ASN A 122 18.99 5.30 -10.10
N VAL A 123 17.66 5.27 -10.15
CA VAL A 123 16.90 4.08 -10.56
C VAL A 123 16.71 4.12 -12.07
N GLY A 124 17.01 3.00 -12.75
CA GLY A 124 16.80 2.86 -14.19
C GLY A 124 15.33 2.97 -14.59
N GLU A 125 15.05 3.51 -15.77
CA GLU A 125 13.68 3.72 -16.27
C GLU A 125 12.89 2.40 -16.44
N ASP A 126 13.56 1.31 -16.79
CA ASP A 126 12.94 -0.03 -16.84
C ASP A 126 12.45 -0.47 -15.46
N LEU A 127 13.22 -0.20 -14.40
CA LEU A 127 12.78 -0.50 -13.03
C LEU A 127 11.64 0.43 -12.60
N LYS A 128 11.67 1.72 -12.93
CA LYS A 128 10.53 2.62 -12.65
C LYS A 128 9.24 2.14 -13.34
N SER A 129 9.36 1.61 -14.55
CA SER A 129 8.24 1.05 -15.31
C SER A 129 7.61 -0.19 -14.63
N GLU A 130 8.37 -0.88 -13.77
CA GLU A 130 7.88 -2.01 -12.98
C GLU A 130 7.24 -1.59 -11.64
N TYR A 131 7.23 -0.31 -11.27
CA TYR A 131 6.68 0.12 -9.97
C TYR A 131 5.21 -0.22 -9.81
N ARG A 132 4.42 -0.12 -10.88
CA ARG A 132 3.01 -0.55 -10.90
C ARG A 132 2.89 -2.03 -10.53
N ASN A 133 3.72 -2.88 -11.14
CA ASN A 133 3.69 -4.31 -10.92
C ASN A 133 4.15 -4.69 -9.51
N ILE A 134 5.20 -4.03 -9.01
CA ILE A 134 5.71 -4.23 -7.65
C ILE A 134 4.68 -3.79 -6.60
N MET A 135 4.08 -2.61 -6.76
CA MET A 135 3.04 -2.09 -5.87
C MET A 135 1.82 -3.02 -5.85
N GLY A 136 1.34 -3.44 -7.02
CA GLY A 136 0.24 -4.39 -7.12
C GLY A 136 0.53 -5.75 -6.46
N GLY A 137 1.74 -6.29 -6.67
CA GLY A 137 2.19 -7.51 -6.00
C GLY A 137 2.27 -7.36 -4.48
N LEU A 138 2.77 -6.23 -3.98
CA LEU A 138 2.81 -5.95 -2.54
C LEU A 138 1.40 -5.82 -1.95
N LEU A 139 0.45 -5.18 -2.63
CA LEU A 139 -0.95 -5.09 -2.20
C LEU A 139 -1.59 -6.48 -2.08
N LEU A 140 -1.42 -7.35 -3.08
CA LEU A 140 -1.92 -8.72 -3.02
C LEU A 140 -1.27 -9.52 -1.90
N MET A 141 0.05 -9.39 -1.70
CA MET A 141 0.75 -10.05 -0.61
C MET A 141 0.22 -9.61 0.76
N HIS A 142 -0.04 -8.31 0.95
CA HIS A 142 -0.67 -7.82 2.18
C HIS A 142 -2.07 -8.37 2.36
N ALA A 143 -2.88 -8.42 1.29
CA ALA A 143 -4.23 -8.98 1.35
C ALA A 143 -4.23 -10.45 1.77
N ASP A 144 -3.26 -11.22 1.27
CA ASP A 144 -3.03 -12.61 1.65
C ASP A 144 -2.70 -12.73 3.15
N VAL A 145 -1.86 -11.83 3.67
CA VAL A 145 -1.53 -11.77 5.10
C VAL A 145 -2.74 -11.36 5.94
N ILE A 146 -3.54 -10.37 5.51
CA ILE A 146 -4.79 -9.98 6.19
C ILE A 146 -5.69 -11.21 6.33
N LYS A 147 -6.00 -11.91 5.24
CA LYS A 147 -6.86 -13.10 5.26
C LYS A 147 -6.36 -14.18 6.20
N LYS A 148 -5.05 -14.48 6.14
CA LYS A 148 -4.45 -15.59 6.90
C LYS A 148 -4.25 -15.24 8.38
N ALA A 149 -3.92 -14.00 8.70
CA ALA A 149 -3.54 -13.58 10.04
C ALA A 149 -4.72 -13.07 10.87
N THR A 150 -5.69 -12.41 10.24
CA THR A 150 -6.84 -11.81 10.95
C THR A 150 -8.10 -12.67 10.78
N GLY A 151 -8.32 -13.22 9.58
CA GLY A 151 -9.60 -13.87 9.22
C GLY A 151 -10.79 -12.90 9.22
N GLU A 152 -10.54 -11.60 9.37
CA GLU A 152 -11.57 -10.57 9.46
C GLU A 152 -11.91 -10.05 8.06
N ARG A 153 -13.20 -10.11 7.71
CA ARG A 153 -13.70 -9.45 6.50
C ARG A 153 -13.47 -7.94 6.56
N LYS A 154 -13.64 -7.31 7.71
CA LYS A 154 -13.44 -5.88 7.92
C LYS A 154 -12.35 -5.69 8.98
N PRO A 155 -11.06 -5.71 8.60
CA PRO A 155 -9.96 -5.71 9.56
C PRO A 155 -10.00 -4.44 10.42
N SER A 156 -9.82 -4.57 11.73
CA SER A 156 -9.68 -3.43 12.63
C SER A 156 -8.33 -2.70 12.43
N ARG A 157 -8.18 -1.53 13.06
CA ARG A 157 -6.91 -0.80 13.15
C ARG A 157 -5.78 -1.70 13.69
N GLU A 158 -6.05 -2.38 14.80
CA GLU A 158 -5.12 -3.27 15.48
C GLU A 158 -4.76 -4.48 14.60
N ALA A 159 -5.73 -5.02 13.86
CA ALA A 159 -5.50 -6.10 12.91
C ALA A 159 -4.56 -5.65 11.77
N MET A 160 -4.75 -4.44 11.25
CA MET A 160 -3.88 -3.87 10.22
C MET A 160 -2.46 -3.56 10.73
N GLU A 161 -2.32 -3.07 11.97
CA GLU A 161 -1.02 -2.88 12.61
C GLU A 161 -0.30 -4.21 12.84
N PHE A 162 -1.03 -5.27 13.21
CA PHE A 162 -0.47 -6.61 13.33
C PHE A 162 0.00 -7.17 11.97
N VAL A 163 -0.80 -6.97 10.91
CA VAL A 163 -0.41 -7.32 9.53
C VAL A 163 0.86 -6.59 9.12
N ALA A 164 0.97 -5.29 9.41
CA ALA A 164 2.16 -4.51 9.11
C ALA A 164 3.40 -5.06 9.83
N GLN A 165 3.27 -5.47 11.09
CA GLN A 165 4.36 -6.11 11.84
C GLN A 165 4.78 -7.47 11.27
N ILE A 166 3.82 -8.27 10.76
CA ILE A 166 4.13 -9.54 10.09
C ILE A 166 4.92 -9.27 8.82
N VAL A 167 4.40 -8.39 7.96
CA VAL A 167 5.04 -8.06 6.68
C VAL A 167 6.43 -7.46 6.89
N ASP A 168 6.57 -6.54 7.85
CA ASP A 168 7.85 -5.93 8.19
C ASP A 168 8.93 -6.97 8.53
N LYS A 169 8.58 -8.09 9.16
CA LYS A 169 9.54 -9.16 9.52
C LYS A 169 9.95 -10.06 8.35
N VAL A 170 9.24 -10.01 7.22
CA VAL A 170 9.53 -10.84 6.04
C VAL A 170 10.39 -10.08 5.02
N PHE A 171 10.50 -8.75 5.16
CA PHE A 171 11.31 -7.87 4.30
C PHE A 171 12.56 -7.31 5.01
#